data_AF-A0A2D4MAU8-F1
#
_entry.id   AF-A0A2D4MAU8-F1
#
_cell.length_a   1.000
_cell.length_b   1.000
_cell.length_c   1.000
_cell.angle_alpha   90.00
_cell.angle_beta   90.00
_cell.angle_gamma   90.00
#
_symmetry.space_group_name_H-M   'P 1'
#
loop_
_entity.id
_entity.type
_entity.pdbx_description
1 polymer ?
#
loop_
_entity_poly.entity_id
_entity_poly.type
_entity_poly.pdbx_seq_one_letter_code
_entity_poly.pdbx_strand_id
1 'polypeptide(L)'
;CKCGRQFCFNCGENWHDPVKCKECPKCHVTIEKDGGCNHMVCRNQNCKAEFCWVCLGPWEPHGSAWYNCNRYNEDDAKAARDAQEVSSSLLATLCIGKLLMTAC
;
A
#
# COMPACT_ATOMS: atom_id res chain seq x y z
N CYS A 1 2.62 -26.62 -3.20
CA CYS A 1 2.50 -27.71 -4.20
C CYS A 1 3.49 -27.43 -5.35
N LYS A 2 4.22 -28.43 -5.86
CA LYS A 2 5.29 -28.29 -6.88
C LYS A 2 4.74 -27.96 -8.29
N CYS A 3 3.85 -26.97 -8.43
CA CYS A 3 3.09 -26.78 -9.67
C CYS A 3 3.14 -25.38 -10.29
N GLY A 4 4.01 -24.46 -9.85
CA GLY A 4 4.33 -23.20 -10.57
C GLY A 4 3.16 -22.26 -10.87
N ARG A 5 1.94 -22.58 -10.39
CA ARG A 5 0.73 -21.80 -10.64
C ARG A 5 0.77 -20.57 -9.76
N GLN A 6 1.01 -19.42 -10.39
CA GLN A 6 0.89 -18.12 -9.76
C GLN A 6 -0.61 -17.80 -9.66
N PHE A 7 -1.09 -17.70 -8.42
CA PHE A 7 -2.44 -17.29 -8.08
C PHE A 7 -2.38 -15.96 -7.35
N CYS A 8 -3.43 -15.14 -7.48
CA CYS A 8 -3.56 -13.94 -6.67
C CYS A 8 -3.93 -14.35 -5.23
N PHE A 9 -3.08 -14.04 -4.25
CA PHE A 9 -3.34 -14.35 -2.84
C PHE A 9 -4.60 -13.68 -2.27
N ASN A 10 -5.11 -12.62 -2.93
CA ASN A 10 -6.25 -11.85 -2.46
C ASN A 10 -7.61 -12.33 -3.01
N CYS A 11 -7.64 -12.98 -4.17
CA CYS A 11 -8.89 -13.49 -4.79
C CYS A 11 -8.87 -14.98 -5.16
N GLY A 12 -7.73 -15.68 -5.07
CA GLY A 12 -7.63 -17.11 -5.39
C GLY A 12 -7.66 -17.44 -6.89
N GLU A 13 -7.89 -16.46 -7.75
CA GLU A 13 -7.87 -16.59 -9.21
C GLU A 13 -6.44 -16.63 -9.78
N ASN A 14 -6.32 -16.87 -11.09
CA ASN A 14 -5.03 -16.76 -11.78
C ASN A 14 -4.40 -15.38 -11.54
N TRP A 15 -3.06 -15.34 -11.42
CA TRP A 15 -2.31 -14.09 -11.22
C TRP A 15 -2.66 -13.05 -12.30
N HIS A 16 -2.93 -11.82 -11.87
CA HIS A 16 -3.23 -10.70 -12.75
C HIS A 16 -2.48 -9.44 -12.28
N ASP A 17 -1.85 -8.74 -13.23
CA ASP A 17 -1.17 -7.48 -13.01
C ASP A 17 -1.81 -6.37 -13.87
N PRO A 18 -2.18 -5.21 -13.30
CA PRO A 18 -2.16 -4.86 -11.88
C PRO A 18 -3.20 -5.65 -11.07
N VAL A 19 -2.98 -5.79 -9.76
CA VAL A 19 -3.93 -6.45 -8.85
C VAL A 19 -5.22 -5.62 -8.75
N LYS A 20 -6.29 -6.07 -9.41
CA LYS A 20 -7.61 -5.41 -9.45
C LYS A 20 -8.55 -5.79 -8.31
N CYS A 21 -8.11 -6.65 -7.40
CA CYS A 21 -8.88 -7.10 -6.25
C CYS A 21 -8.32 -6.46 -4.97
N LYS A 22 -9.19 -5.77 -4.23
CA LYS A 22 -8.88 -5.19 -2.92
C LYS A 22 -9.93 -5.63 -1.92
N GLU A 23 -9.60 -5.58 -0.64
CA GLU A 23 -10.56 -5.86 0.43
C GLU A 23 -11.37 -4.62 0.79
N CYS A 24 -12.62 -4.82 1.17
CA CYS A 24 -13.45 -3.74 1.70
C CYS A 24 -12.88 -3.27 3.05
N PRO A 25 -12.66 -1.95 3.26
CA PRO A 25 -12.09 -1.44 4.51
C PRO A 25 -12.95 -1.67 5.75
N LYS A 26 -14.24 -1.99 5.58
CA LYS A 26 -15.21 -2.21 6.67
C LYS A 26 -15.51 -3.67 6.97
N CYS A 27 -15.54 -4.53 5.93
CA CYS A 27 -15.98 -5.92 6.09
C CYS A 27 -15.00 -6.95 5.53
N HIS A 28 -13.85 -6.51 5.01
CA HIS A 28 -12.76 -7.36 4.50
C HIS A 28 -13.17 -8.35 3.39
N VAL A 29 -14.37 -8.22 2.83
CA VAL A 29 -14.77 -8.98 1.66
C VAL A 29 -13.94 -8.52 0.45
N THR A 30 -13.44 -9.48 -0.32
CA THR A 30 -12.74 -9.22 -1.57
C THR A 30 -13.70 -8.58 -2.58
N ILE A 31 -13.32 -7.40 -3.06
CA ILE A 31 -14.04 -6.64 -4.08
C ILE A 31 -13.14 -6.56 -5.31
N GLU A 32 -13.71 -6.91 -6.46
CA GLU A 32 -13.10 -6.71 -7.77
C GLU A 32 -13.56 -5.37 -8.34
N LYS A 33 -12.65 -4.61 -8.93
CA LYS A 33 -12.98 -3.34 -9.58
C LYS A 33 -13.77 -3.57 -10.88
N ASP A 34 -15.07 -3.29 -10.86
CA ASP A 34 -15.96 -3.45 -12.02
C ASP A 34 -16.11 -2.22 -12.95
N GLY A 35 -15.23 -1.21 -12.86
CA GLY A 35 -15.29 -0.07 -13.76
C GLY A 35 -14.23 1.02 -13.60
N GLY A 36 -14.39 2.12 -14.34
CA GLY A 36 -13.48 3.27 -14.35
C GLY A 36 -13.64 4.25 -13.18
N CYS A 37 -14.72 4.16 -12.39
CA CYS A 37 -14.95 5.05 -11.25
C CYS A 37 -14.11 4.65 -10.03
N ASN A 38 -13.69 5.62 -9.22
CA ASN A 38 -13.02 5.39 -7.94
C ASN A 38 -13.98 5.33 -6.74
N HIS A 39 -15.24 5.77 -6.92
CA HIS A 39 -16.31 5.60 -5.93
C HIS A 39 -16.78 4.16 -5.97
N MET A 40 -16.59 3.44 -4.88
CA MET A 40 -17.00 2.04 -4.77
C MET A 40 -17.98 1.86 -3.63
N VAL A 41 -19.01 1.06 -3.90
CA VAL A 41 -19.99 0.63 -2.90
C VAL A 41 -19.77 -0.85 -2.65
N CYS A 42 -19.60 -1.23 -1.39
CA CYS A 42 -19.41 -2.63 -1.03
C CYS A 42 -20.60 -3.47 -1.50
N ARG A 43 -20.35 -4.49 -2.34
CA ARG A 43 -21.37 -5.42 -2.85
C ARG A 43 -22.01 -6.29 -1.77
N ASN A 44 -21.37 -6.39 -0.60
CA ASN A 44 -21.93 -7.12 0.54
C ASN A 44 -23.15 -6.37 1.10
N GLN A 45 -24.31 -7.03 1.06
CA GLN A 45 -25.60 -6.49 1.52
C GLN A 45 -25.60 -6.07 2.99
N ASN A 46 -24.73 -6.68 3.81
CA ASN A 46 -24.60 -6.34 5.23
C ASN A 46 -23.67 -5.13 5.50
N CYS A 47 -22.88 -4.72 4.50
CA CYS A 47 -21.88 -3.65 4.65
C CYS A 47 -22.34 -2.36 3.97
N LYS A 48 -22.64 -2.44 2.66
CA LYS A 48 -23.05 -1.33 1.78
C LYS A 48 -22.26 -0.02 1.97
N ALA A 49 -21.03 -0.11 2.47
CA ALA A 49 -20.20 1.06 2.73
C ALA A 49 -19.67 1.64 1.42
N GLU A 50 -19.64 2.97 1.36
CA GLU A 50 -19.08 3.72 0.24
C GLU A 50 -17.66 4.17 0.56
N PHE A 51 -16.73 3.87 -0.33
CA PHE A 51 -15.32 4.15 -0.12
C PHE A 51 -14.61 4.46 -1.45
N CYS A 52 -13.41 5.04 -1.34
CA CYS A 52 -12.56 5.33 -2.49
C CYS A 52 -11.61 4.16 -2.78
N TRP A 53 -11.55 3.73 -4.03
CA TRP A 53 -10.65 2.65 -4.47
C TRP A 53 -9.15 2.98 -4.29
N VAL A 54 -8.80 4.26 -4.31
CA VAL A 54 -7.39 4.70 -4.28
C VAL A 54 -6.86 4.72 -2.85
N CYS A 55 -7.54 5.41 -1.94
CA CYS A 55 -7.09 5.55 -0.55
C CYS A 55 -7.72 4.54 0.42
N LEU A 56 -8.71 3.75 -0.02
CA LEU A 56 -9.50 2.85 0.85
C LEU A 56 -10.22 3.57 2.02
N GLY A 57 -10.32 4.89 1.96
CA GLY A 57 -11.04 5.72 2.93
C GLY A 57 -12.51 5.92 2.57
N PRO A 58 -13.33 6.47 3.50
CA PRO A 58 -14.74 6.76 3.26
C PRO A 58 -14.93 7.72 2.09
N TRP A 59 -16.02 7.55 1.32
CA TRP A 59 -16.30 8.41 0.17
C TRP A 59 -16.84 9.79 0.54
N GLU A 60 -17.62 9.92 1.62
CA GLU A 60 -18.22 11.20 2.08
C GLU A 60 -17.32 12.45 1.99
N PRO A 61 -16.05 12.43 2.45
CA PRO A 61 -15.20 13.61 2.40
C PRO A 61 -14.64 13.90 1.00
N HIS A 62 -14.71 12.97 0.04
CA HIS A 62 -14.20 13.17 -1.32
C HIS A 62 -15.06 14.20 -2.07
N GLY A 63 -14.43 15.25 -2.60
CA GLY A 63 -15.11 16.38 -3.25
C GLY A 63 -15.26 17.61 -2.35
N SER A 64 -14.90 17.50 -1.07
CA SER A 64 -14.75 18.66 -0.20
C SER A 64 -13.38 19.32 -0.37
N ALA A 65 -13.31 20.65 -0.22
CA ALA A 65 -12.06 21.41 -0.38
C ALA A 65 -10.99 21.07 0.68
N TRP A 66 -11.38 20.46 1.80
CA TRP A 66 -10.49 20.13 2.92
C TRP A 66 -9.92 18.70 2.84
N TYR A 67 -10.53 17.82 2.05
CA TYR A 67 -10.09 16.43 1.95
C TYR A 67 -9.33 16.17 0.66
N ASN A 68 -8.13 15.60 0.79
CA ASN A 68 -7.25 15.33 -0.32
C ASN A 68 -6.99 13.83 -0.46
N CYS A 69 -7.56 13.22 -1.50
CA CYS A 69 -7.29 11.83 -1.86
C CYS A 69 -6.08 11.74 -2.80
N ASN A 70 -5.20 10.75 -2.58
CA ASN A 70 -4.07 10.44 -3.46
C ASN A 70 -3.07 11.59 -3.69
N ARG A 71 -2.99 12.56 -2.76
CA ARG A 71 -1.86 13.48 -2.74
C ARG A 71 -0.66 12.77 -2.14
N TYR A 72 0.47 12.90 -2.81
CA TYR A 72 1.77 12.57 -2.25
C TYR A 72 1.90 13.19 -0.86
N ASN A 73 2.12 12.36 0.15
CA ASN A 73 2.38 12.86 1.50
C ASN A 73 3.88 13.20 1.59
N GLU A 74 4.18 14.50 1.56
CA GLU A 74 5.55 15.01 1.60
C GLU A 74 6.27 14.60 2.89
N ASP A 75 5.53 14.48 3.99
CA ASP A 75 6.04 14.07 5.30
C ASP A 75 6.46 12.59 5.31
N ASP A 76 5.61 11.69 4.78
CA ASP A 76 5.95 10.27 4.67
C ASP A 76 7.15 10.06 3.74
N ALA A 77 7.21 10.82 2.64
CA ALA A 77 8.33 10.74 1.72
C ALA A 77 9.61 11.34 2.29
N LYS A 78 9.52 12.40 3.12
CA LYS A 78 10.65 12.92 3.88
C LYS A 78 11.11 11.88 4.91
N ALA A 79 10.20 11.28 5.67
CA ALA A 79 10.53 10.23 6.64
C ALA A 79 11.19 9.01 5.97
N ALA A 80 10.72 8.59 4.79
CA ALA A 80 11.32 7.50 4.02
C ALA A 80 12.75 7.84 3.54
N ARG A 81 12.99 9.08 3.10
CA ARG A 81 14.34 9.55 2.72
C ARG A 81 15.26 9.67 3.92
N ASP A 82 14.78 10.28 5.01
CA ASP A 82 15.52 10.45 6.25
C ASP A 82 15.90 9.07 6.83
N ALA A 83 14.97 8.11 6.84
CA ALA A 83 15.22 6.73 7.29
C ALA A 83 16.31 6.02 6.45
N GLN A 84 16.36 6.26 5.14
CA GLN A 84 17.42 5.76 4.27
C GLN A 84 18.77 6.40 4.61
N GLU A 85 18.81 7.71 4.91
CA GLU A 85 20.03 8.42 5.29
C GLU A 85 20.60 7.93 6.64
N VAL A 86 19.74 7.63 7.62
CA VAL A 86 20.20 7.05 8.90
C VAL A 86 20.83 5.68 8.68
N SER A 87 20.28 4.85 7.78
CA SER A 87 20.85 3.55 7.45
C SER A 87 22.20 3.65 6.72
N SER A 88 22.36 4.64 5.83
CA SER A 88 23.59 4.90 5.07
C SER A 88 24.72 5.42 5.97
N SER A 89 24.39 6.34 6.90
CA SER A 89 25.35 6.90 7.85
C SER A 89 25.81 5.89 8.92
N LEU A 90 24.93 5.00 9.38
CA LEU A 90 25.32 3.92 10.30
C LEU A 90 26.26 2.91 9.63
N LEU A 91 25.99 2.56 8.37
CA LEU A 91 26.87 1.71 7.55
C LEU A 91 28.25 2.34 7.34
N ALA A 92 28.32 3.64 7.07
CA ALA A 92 29.58 4.36 6.92
C ALA A 92 30.42 4.34 8.20
N THR A 93 29.79 4.55 9.37
CA THR A 93 30.51 4.57 10.66
C THR A 93 31.00 3.18 11.07
N LEU A 94 30.20 2.13 10.84
CA LEU A 94 30.60 0.74 11.10
C LEU A 94 31.77 0.29 10.20
N CYS A 95 31.80 0.69 8.93
CA CYS A 95 32.91 0.38 8.02
C CYS A 95 34.23 1.03 8.44
N ILE A 96 34.19 2.28 8.90
CA ILE A 96 35.39 2.99 9.40
C ILE A 96 35.90 2.34 10.70
N GLY A 97 34.99 1.97 11.61
CA GLY A 97 35.34 1.31 12.87
C GLY A 97 35.97 -0.08 12.69
N LYS A 98 35.57 -0.84 11.67
CA LYS A 98 36.09 -2.18 11.40
C LYS A 98 37.49 -2.17 10.76
N LEU A 99 37.82 -1.14 9.98
CA LEU A 99 39.17 -0.97 9.40
C LEU A 99 40.24 -0.67 10.48
N LEU A 100 39.88 0.09 11.51
CA LEU A 100 40.81 0.42 12.61
C LEU A 100 41.13 -0.78 13.51
N MET A 101 40.22 -1.75 13.64
CA MET A 101 40.44 -2.93 14.47
C MET A 101 41.20 -4.08 13.79
N THR A 102 41.36 -4.04 12.46
CA THR A 102 42.17 -5.02 11.72
C THR A 102 43.62 -4.57 11.48
N ALA A 103 44.04 -3.43 12.04
CA ALA A 103 45.40 -2.89 11.92
C ALA A 103 46.26 -3.06 13.19
N CYS A 104 45.87 -3.95 14.10
CA CYS A 104 46.68 -4.38 15.25
C CYS A 104 47.35 -5.72 14.94
#